data_AF-A0A934VP63-F1
#
_entry.id   AF-A0A934VP63-F1
#
_cell.length_a   1.000
_cell.length_b   1.000
_cell.length_c   1.000
_cell.angle_alpha   90.00
_cell.angle_beta   90.00
_cell.angle_gamma   90.00
#
_symmetry.space_group_name_H-M   'P 1'
#
loop_
_entity.id
_entity.type
_entity.pdbx_description
1 polymer ?
#
loop_
_entity_poly.entity_id
_entity_poly.type
_entity_poly.pdbx_seq_one_letter_code
_entity_poly.pdbx_strand_id
1 'polypeptide(L)'
;IPGLSVPLTGAMDLVEQDFTPIDFKSAASKPNADSAMLDHEIQLVSYQLLLEAIGETPSKLDLIFLVKTKTPQVIRISSPPADEHRKRRVTALLEIAVTGIANERFHPQPG
;
A
#
# COMPACT_ATOMS: atom_id res chain seq x y z
N ILE A 1 2.77 12.04 10.41
CA ILE A 1 2.73 10.61 10.79
C ILE A 1 3.96 10.33 11.64
N PRO A 2 3.81 9.77 12.86
CA PRO A 2 4.95 9.50 13.74
C PRO A 2 6.02 8.63 13.05
N GLY A 3 7.30 8.99 13.25
CA GLY A 3 8.44 8.24 12.72
C GLY A 3 8.89 8.58 11.30
N LEU A 4 8.22 9.50 10.60
CA LEU A 4 8.67 10.02 9.30
C LEU A 4 9.29 11.41 9.45
N SER A 5 10.47 11.63 8.86
CA SER A 5 11.16 12.93 8.83
C SER A 5 10.59 13.92 7.82
N VAL A 6 9.81 13.42 6.85
CA VAL A 6 9.12 14.22 5.83
C VAL A 6 7.62 13.91 5.82
N PRO A 7 6.76 14.83 5.33
CA PRO A 7 5.34 14.55 5.18
C PRO A 7 5.10 13.36 4.24
N LEU A 8 4.25 12.42 4.66
CA LEU A 8 3.69 11.43 3.75
C LEU A 8 2.52 12.05 3.00
N THR A 9 2.54 11.94 1.68
CA THR A 9 1.47 12.40 0.80
C THR A 9 1.17 11.31 -0.23
N GLY A 10 -0.10 11.16 -0.62
CA GLY A 10 -0.49 10.22 -1.65
C GLY A 10 -1.92 10.46 -2.13
N ALA A 11 -2.25 9.91 -3.28
CA ALA A 11 -3.61 9.82 -3.79
C ALA A 11 -4.10 8.38 -3.63
N MET A 12 -5.29 8.21 -3.08
CA MET A 12 -6.02 6.94 -3.03
C MET A 12 -6.98 6.91 -4.21
N ASP A 13 -7.05 5.79 -4.94
CA ASP A 13 -7.92 5.71 -6.11
C ASP A 13 -9.41 5.81 -5.74
N LEU A 14 -9.79 5.12 -4.66
CA LEU A 14 -11.12 5.16 -4.09
C LEU A 14 -11.05 4.93 -2.58
N VAL A 15 -11.87 5.66 -1.84
CA VAL A 15 -12.16 5.41 -0.42
C VAL A 15 -13.66 5.17 -0.32
N GLU A 16 -14.07 3.99 0.15
CA GLU A 16 -15.48 3.66 0.37
C GLU A 16 -16.04 4.44 1.59
N GLN A 17 -17.36 4.43 1.76
CA GLN A 17 -18.03 5.16 2.84
C GLN A 17 -17.56 4.75 4.24
N ASP A 18 -17.08 3.52 4.41
CA ASP A 18 -16.54 3.00 5.67
C ASP A 18 -15.02 3.24 5.83
N PHE A 19 -14.48 4.17 5.03
CA PHE A 19 -13.06 4.50 4.93
C PHE A 19 -12.17 3.37 4.42
N THR A 20 -12.71 2.27 3.87
CA THR A 20 -11.89 1.26 3.19
C THR A 20 -11.17 1.89 2.01
N PRO A 21 -9.82 1.96 2.00
CA PRO A 21 -9.08 2.34 0.82
C PRO A 21 -9.08 1.18 -0.18
N ILE A 22 -9.38 1.49 -1.44
CA ILE A 22 -9.30 0.58 -2.57
C ILE A 22 -8.26 1.10 -3.54
N ASP A 23 -7.31 0.23 -3.89
CA ASP A 23 -6.34 0.48 -4.96
C ASP A 23 -6.60 -0.44 -6.15
N PHE A 24 -6.66 0.15 -7.35
CA PHE A 24 -6.96 -0.56 -8.58
C PHE A 24 -5.66 -0.90 -9.32
N LYS A 25 -5.52 -2.19 -9.65
CA LYS A 25 -4.39 -2.70 -10.43
C LYS A 25 -4.88 -3.39 -11.69
N SER A 26 -4.01 -3.46 -12.70
CA SER A 26 -4.21 -4.35 -13.85
C SER A 26 -3.16 -5.45 -13.83
N ALA A 27 -3.54 -6.67 -14.20
CA ALA A 27 -2.63 -7.81 -14.25
C ALA A 27 -2.79 -8.60 -15.55
N ALA A 28 -1.72 -9.22 -16.02
CA ALA A 28 -1.77 -10.12 -17.19
C ALA A 28 -2.35 -11.51 -16.83
N SER A 29 -2.21 -11.91 -15.57
CA SER A 29 -2.69 -13.19 -15.03
C SER A 29 -3.39 -12.96 -13.69
N LYS A 30 -4.10 -13.98 -13.21
CA LYS A 30 -4.73 -13.96 -11.89
C LYS A 30 -3.65 -13.82 -10.81
N PRO A 31 -3.73 -12.80 -9.93
CA PRO A 31 -2.76 -12.64 -8.85
C PRO A 31 -2.90 -13.77 -7.81
N ASN A 32 -1.78 -14.15 -7.21
CA ASN A 32 -1.78 -14.86 -5.94
C ASN A 32 -2.08 -13.84 -4.82
N ALA A 33 -3.01 -14.18 -3.92
CA ALA A 33 -3.45 -13.25 -2.88
C ALA A 33 -2.32 -12.84 -1.92
N ASP A 34 -1.56 -13.82 -1.42
CA ASP A 34 -0.50 -13.56 -0.43
C ASP A 34 0.65 -12.75 -1.04
N SER A 35 1.06 -13.09 -2.27
CA SER A 35 2.07 -12.32 -3.00
C SER A 35 1.61 -10.89 -3.27
N ALA A 36 0.38 -10.69 -3.76
CA ALA A 36 -0.14 -9.35 -4.05
C ALA A 36 -0.24 -8.48 -2.78
N MET A 37 -0.61 -9.06 -1.63
CA MET A 37 -0.64 -8.34 -0.36
C MET A 37 0.75 -7.91 0.10
N LEU A 38 1.77 -8.76 -0.10
CA LEU A 38 3.15 -8.42 0.22
C LEU A 38 3.71 -7.35 -0.73
N ASP A 39 3.51 -7.53 -2.03
CA ASP A 39 4.02 -6.64 -3.09
C ASP A 39 3.47 -5.22 -2.96
N HIS A 40 2.21 -5.10 -2.50
CA HIS A 40 1.53 -3.81 -2.33
C HIS A 40 1.43 -3.36 -0.86
N GLU A 41 2.15 -4.00 0.07
CA GLU A 41 2.00 -3.68 1.50
C GLU A 41 2.36 -2.22 1.80
N ILE A 42 3.47 -1.72 1.26
CA ILE A 42 3.92 -0.33 1.50
C ILE A 42 2.81 0.65 1.11
N GLN A 43 2.16 0.44 -0.03
CA GLN A 43 1.10 1.32 -0.52
C GLN A 43 -0.14 1.25 0.38
N LEU A 44 -0.64 0.04 0.67
CA LEU A 44 -1.86 -0.16 1.46
C LEU A 44 -1.71 0.35 2.90
N VAL A 45 -0.57 0.06 3.55
CA VAL A 45 -0.30 0.55 4.90
C VAL A 45 -0.11 2.07 4.91
N SER A 46 0.51 2.64 3.88
CA SER A 46 0.62 4.10 3.74
C SER A 46 -0.75 4.78 3.66
N TYR A 47 -1.73 4.17 2.98
CA TYR A 47 -3.09 4.69 2.95
C TYR A 47 -3.77 4.62 4.30
N GLN A 48 -3.62 3.51 5.04
CA GLN A 48 -4.12 3.44 6.41
C GLN A 48 -3.50 4.53 7.30
N LEU A 49 -2.17 4.73 7.22
CA LEU A 49 -1.50 5.77 8.01
C LEU A 49 -2.01 7.19 7.69
N LEU A 50 -2.39 7.45 6.44
CA LEU A 50 -2.99 8.73 6.03
C LEU A 50 -4.42 8.89 6.56
N LEU A 51 -5.23 7.83 6.56
CA LEU A 51 -6.57 7.84 7.16
C LEU A 51 -6.50 8.03 8.68
N GLU A 52 -5.59 7.30 9.36
CA GLU A 52 -5.40 7.43 10.81
C GLU A 52 -4.95 8.84 11.20
N ALA A 53 -4.19 9.52 10.32
CA ALA A 53 -3.77 10.91 10.55
C ALA A 53 -4.92 11.93 10.53
N ILE A 54 -6.07 11.60 9.93
CA ILE A 54 -7.29 12.41 9.96
C ILE A 54 -8.34 11.87 10.95
N GLY A 55 -7.98 10.87 11.76
CA GLY A 55 -8.83 10.29 12.79
C GLY A 55 -9.64 9.06 12.36
N GLU A 56 -9.45 8.57 11.14
CA GLU A 56 -10.23 7.46 10.58
C GLU A 56 -9.43 6.16 10.55
N THR A 57 -10.06 5.03 10.86
CA THR A 57 -9.41 3.72 10.83
C THR A 57 -10.20 2.77 9.93
N PRO A 58 -9.62 2.30 8.81
CA PRO A 58 -10.32 1.41 7.90
C PRO A 58 -10.57 0.04 8.55
N SER A 59 -11.66 -0.61 8.15
CA SER A 59 -12.00 -1.97 8.59
C SER A 59 -11.21 -3.07 7.85
N LYS A 60 -10.65 -2.72 6.68
CA LYS A 60 -9.86 -3.58 5.78
C LYS A 60 -9.12 -2.71 4.75
N LEU A 61 -8.19 -3.31 4.03
CA LEU A 61 -7.44 -2.68 2.93
C LEU A 61 -7.61 -3.53 1.67
N ASP A 62 -8.03 -2.92 0.56
CA ASP A 62 -8.43 -3.68 -0.63
C ASP A 62 -7.61 -3.36 -1.88
N LEU A 63 -7.32 -4.42 -2.62
CA LEU A 63 -6.87 -4.37 -4.00
C LEU A 63 -7.96 -4.89 -4.92
N ILE A 64 -8.23 -4.18 -6.01
CA ILE A 64 -9.06 -4.68 -7.10
C ILE A 64 -8.20 -4.83 -8.36
N PHE A 65 -8.05 -6.06 -8.82
CA PHE A 65 -7.31 -6.40 -10.03
C PHE A 65 -8.24 -6.57 -11.22
N LEU A 66 -8.00 -5.80 -12.29
CA LEU A 66 -8.49 -6.09 -13.63
C LEU A 66 -7.50 -7.02 -14.35
N VAL A 67 -7.87 -8.30 -14.50
CA VAL A 67 -7.06 -9.31 -15.19
C VAL A 67 -7.36 -9.26 -16.70
N LYS A 68 -6.37 -8.81 -17.48
CA LYS A 68 -6.47 -8.53 -18.92
C LYS A 68 -6.23 -9.78 -19.77
N THR A 69 -7.15 -10.74 -19.71
CA THR A 69 -7.17 -11.90 -20.61
C THR A 69 -8.24 -11.74 -21.69
N LYS A 70 -8.36 -12.72 -22.62
CA LYS A 70 -9.43 -12.73 -23.64
C LYS A 70 -10.82 -12.58 -23.03
N THR A 71 -11.03 -13.12 -21.82
CA THR A 71 -12.23 -12.91 -21.01
C THR A 71 -11.81 -12.19 -19.72
N PRO A 72 -11.91 -10.85 -19.67
CA PRO A 72 -11.47 -10.09 -18.51
C PRO A 72 -12.14 -10.52 -17.21
N GLN A 73 -11.40 -10.48 -16.11
CA GLN A 73 -11.92 -10.79 -14.77
C GLN A 73 -11.57 -9.66 -13.81
N VAL A 74 -12.46 -9.41 -12.85
CA VAL A 74 -12.22 -8.49 -11.74
C VAL A 74 -12.09 -9.31 -10.46
N ILE A 75 -10.97 -9.14 -9.75
CA ILE A 75 -10.64 -9.91 -8.55
C ILE A 75 -10.35 -8.94 -7.41
N ARG A 76 -11.13 -9.01 -6.32
CA ARG A 76 -10.88 -8.26 -5.08
C ARG A 76 -10.03 -9.13 -4.14
N ILE A 77 -8.96 -8.56 -3.62
CA ILE A 77 -8.15 -9.15 -2.55
C ILE A 77 -8.19 -8.19 -1.37
N SER A 78 -8.50 -8.71 -0.19
CA SER A 78 -8.67 -7.94 1.04
C SER A 78 -7.64 -8.35 2.08
N SER A 79 -7.07 -7.36 2.77
CA SER A 79 -6.25 -7.53 3.96
C SER A 79 -7.01 -7.00 5.18
N PRO A 80 -6.83 -7.59 6.37
CA PRO A 80 -7.17 -6.87 7.60
C PRO A 80 -6.36 -5.57 7.70
N PRO A 81 -6.81 -4.61 8.53
CA PRO A 81 -6.03 -3.42 8.82
C PRO A 81 -4.63 -3.80 9.29
N ALA A 82 -3.66 -2.97 8.91
CA ALA A 82 -2.29 -3.08 9.36
C ALA A 82 -2.23 -2.95 10.88
N ASP A 83 -1.65 -3.95 11.52
CA ASP A 83 -1.32 -3.88 12.95
C ASP A 83 -0.12 -2.94 13.19
N GLU A 84 0.19 -2.72 14.46
CA GLU A 84 1.33 -1.87 14.86
C GLU A 84 2.68 -2.39 14.36
N HIS A 85 2.81 -3.69 14.07
CA HIS A 85 4.04 -4.25 13.53
C HIS A 85 4.20 -3.88 12.05
N ARG A 86 3.16 -4.08 11.24
CA ARG A 86 3.12 -3.71 9.82
C ARG A 86 3.29 -2.20 9.63
N LYS A 87 2.63 -1.39 10.46
CA LYS A 87 2.79 0.08 10.44
C LYS A 87 4.22 0.49 10.75
N ARG A 88 4.82 -0.02 11.84
CA ARG A 88 6.23 0.26 12.16
C ARG A 88 7.20 -0.17 11.06
N ARG A 89 6.98 -1.34 10.46
CA ARG A 89 7.79 -1.85 9.34
C ARG A 89 7.76 -0.89 8.16
N VAL A 90 6.57 -0.48 7.72
CA VAL A 90 6.41 0.42 6.57
C VAL A 90 6.94 1.81 6.86
N THR A 91 6.67 2.38 8.04
CA THR A 91 7.26 3.67 8.45
C THR A 91 8.78 3.63 8.43
N ALA A 92 9.41 2.55 8.94
CA ALA A 92 10.85 2.39 8.91
C ALA A 92 11.41 2.26 7.48
N LEU A 93 10.73 1.51 6.60
CA LEU A 93 11.12 1.39 5.20
C LEU A 93 11.08 2.73 4.46
N LEU A 94 10.02 3.52 4.69
CA LEU A 94 9.88 4.86 4.13
C LEU A 94 11.01 5.79 4.63
N GLU A 95 11.29 5.77 5.93
CA GLU A 95 12.34 6.61 6.52
C GLU A 95 13.75 6.23 6.02
N ILE A 96 14.02 4.92 5.85
CA ILE A 96 15.26 4.43 5.24
C ILE A 96 15.39 4.93 3.80
N ALA A 97 14.32 4.87 3.01
CA ALA A 97 14.31 5.36 1.64
C ALA A 97 14.58 6.87 1.58
N VAL A 98 13.87 7.66 2.41
CA VAL A 98 14.07 9.12 2.51
C VAL A 98 15.50 9.46 2.90
N THR A 99 16.04 8.80 3.93
CA THR A 99 17.43 9.00 4.37
C THR A 99 18.42 8.61 3.28
N GLY A 100 18.19 7.50 2.59
CA GLY A 100 19.04 7.05 1.48
C GLY A 100 19.07 8.06 0.33
N ILE A 101 17.91 8.58 -0.06
CA ILE A 101 17.76 9.61 -1.10
C ILE A 101 18.49 10.90 -0.68
N ALA A 102 18.28 11.36 0.55
CA ALA A 102 18.90 12.59 1.07
C ALA A 102 20.43 12.52 1.16
N ASN A 103 21.00 11.31 1.26
CA ASN A 103 22.44 11.08 1.34
C ASN A 103 23.03 10.53 0.02
N GLU A 104 22.29 10.61 -1.09
CA GLU A 104 22.71 10.14 -2.42
C GLU A 104 23.17 8.67 -2.47
N ARG A 105 22.60 7.82 -1.61
CA ARG A 105 22.97 6.39 -1.49
C ARG A 105 22.17 5.52 -2.46
N PHE A 106 22.56 5.53 -3.73
CA PHE A 106 21.91 4.74 -4.79
C PHE A 106 22.68 3.44 -5.06
N HIS A 107 22.23 2.34 -4.46
CA HIS A 107 22.75 1.00 -4.74
C HIS A 107 21.80 0.27 -5.69
N PRO A 108 22.22 -0.06 -6.93
CA PRO A 108 21.37 -0.80 -7.85
C PRO A 108 21.12 -2.21 -7.32
N GLN A 109 19.85 -2.62 -7.30
CA GLN A 109 19.45 -4.00 -7.04
C GLN A 109 19.13 -4.66 -8.39
N PRO A 110 19.71 -5.82 -8.72
CA PRO A 110 19.24 -6.61 -9.85
C PRO A 110 17.82 -7.10 -9.52
N GLY A 111 16.86 -6.62 -10.30
CA GLY A 111 15.45 -7.00 -10.19
C GLY A 111 15.16 -8.40 -10.71
#